data_AF-R4N6W3-F1
#
_entry.id   AF-R4N6W3-F1
#
_cell.length_a   1.000
_cell.length_b   1.000
_cell.length_c   1.000
_cell.angle_alpha   90.00
_cell.angle_beta   90.00
_cell.angle_gamma   90.00
#
_symmetry.space_group_name_H-M   'P 1'
#
loop_
_entity.id
_entity.type
_entity.pdbx_description
1 polymer ?
#
loop_
_entity_poly.entity_id
_entity_poly.type
_entity_poly.pdbx_seq_one_letter_code
_entity_poly.pdbx_strand_id
1 'polypeptide(L)'
;EVDDSSLTQAISTLRKALKDSTKSPDFIKTVPKRGYQMIAPVSEHLAHIEKPEKPEKTFAEDLVSQIPTTSIKVTESETTPIENTVHHAVTSSESINKRVNLFGWLALALALLLPLIVNNSYPPKSAAFNQITEVEGIPVLAPNNHPGLSNWEPMIRSCVAHYLEYHPENKRPIEVIAT
;
A
#
# COMPACT_ATOMS: atom_id res chain seq x y z
N GLU A 1 -2.38 -9.88 -13.56
CA GLU A 1 -2.31 -10.60 -14.85
C GLU A 1 -0.92 -10.37 -15.45
N VAL A 2 -0.43 -11.24 -16.32
CA VAL A 2 0.92 -11.15 -16.90
C VAL A 2 0.81 -11.42 -18.40
N ASP A 3 1.06 -10.39 -19.21
CA ASP A 3 0.83 -10.42 -20.65
C ASP A 3 1.88 -11.28 -21.39
N ASP A 4 1.47 -11.97 -22.46
CA ASP A 4 2.34 -12.78 -23.34
C ASP A 4 3.53 -11.98 -23.92
N SER A 5 3.36 -10.66 -24.07
CA SER A 5 4.41 -9.72 -24.47
C SER A 5 5.58 -9.73 -23.50
N SER A 6 5.30 -9.70 -22.19
CA SER A 6 6.30 -9.68 -21.11
C SER A 6 7.10 -10.99 -21.04
N LEU A 7 6.42 -12.14 -21.19
CA LEU A 7 7.08 -13.46 -21.25
C LEU A 7 8.00 -13.57 -22.47
N THR A 8 7.52 -13.14 -23.64
CA THR A 8 8.30 -13.17 -24.88
C THR A 8 9.53 -12.25 -24.79
N GLN A 9 9.39 -11.07 -24.16
CA GLN A 9 10.48 -10.15 -23.89
C GLN A 9 11.49 -10.74 -22.88
N ALA A 10 11.04 -11.35 -21.79
CA ALA A 10 11.88 -11.97 -20.78
C ALA A 10 12.75 -13.09 -21.37
N ILE A 11 12.16 -14.00 -22.14
CA ILE A 11 12.88 -15.09 -22.85
C ILE A 11 13.87 -14.51 -23.87
N SER A 12 13.51 -13.43 -24.57
CA SER A 12 14.39 -12.76 -25.52
C SER A 12 15.61 -12.09 -24.85
N THR A 13 15.42 -11.54 -23.66
CA THR A 13 16.51 -10.98 -22.84
C THR A 13 17.40 -12.09 -22.28
N LEU A 14 16.82 -13.17 -21.75
CA LEU A 14 17.56 -14.30 -21.19
C LEU A 14 18.42 -15.00 -22.25
N ARG A 15 17.87 -15.23 -23.46
CA ARG A 15 18.67 -15.77 -24.58
C ARG A 15 19.85 -14.86 -24.96
N LYS A 16 19.67 -13.53 -24.96
CA LYS A 16 20.77 -12.58 -25.23
C LYS A 16 21.86 -12.65 -24.16
N ALA A 17 21.49 -12.76 -22.88
CA ALA A 17 22.44 -12.87 -21.77
C ALA A 17 23.26 -14.18 -21.84
N LEU A 18 22.59 -15.30 -22.13
CA LEU A 18 23.21 -16.62 -22.29
C LEU A 18 23.89 -16.84 -23.65
N LYS A 19 23.69 -15.93 -24.61
CA LYS A 19 24.09 -16.04 -26.04
C LYS A 19 23.45 -17.25 -26.75
N ASP A 20 22.28 -17.70 -26.28
CA ASP A 20 21.52 -18.86 -26.76
C ASP A 20 20.90 -18.62 -28.16
N SER A 21 21.05 -19.59 -29.07
CA SER A 21 20.60 -19.50 -30.46
C SER A 21 19.18 -20.01 -30.65
N THR A 22 18.32 -19.24 -31.31
CA THR A 22 16.95 -19.67 -31.63
C THR A 22 16.87 -20.78 -32.69
N LYS A 23 17.95 -21.03 -33.44
CA LYS A 23 18.04 -22.09 -34.46
C LYS A 23 18.70 -23.36 -33.94
N SER A 24 19.55 -23.22 -32.93
CA SER A 24 20.37 -24.28 -32.32
C SER A 24 20.44 -24.02 -30.81
N PRO A 25 19.33 -24.22 -30.08
CA PRO A 25 19.26 -23.84 -28.68
C PRO A 25 20.08 -24.80 -27.82
N ASP A 26 20.90 -24.23 -26.96
CA ASP A 26 21.68 -24.93 -25.94
C ASP A 26 21.01 -24.80 -24.56
N PHE A 27 20.29 -23.69 -24.33
CA PHE A 27 19.66 -23.38 -23.04
C PHE A 27 18.13 -23.42 -23.08
N ILE A 28 17.49 -22.79 -24.08
CA ILE A 28 16.03 -22.63 -24.11
C ILE A 28 15.46 -23.10 -25.45
N LYS A 29 14.71 -24.19 -25.43
CA LYS A 29 14.00 -24.73 -26.61
C LYS A 29 12.59 -24.14 -26.70
N THR A 30 12.19 -23.67 -27.89
CA THR A 30 10.80 -23.32 -28.18
C THR A 30 10.04 -24.56 -28.67
N VAL A 31 8.85 -24.82 -28.15
CA VAL A 31 8.00 -25.97 -28.51
C VAL A 31 6.66 -25.48 -29.04
N PRO A 32 6.29 -25.79 -30.31
CA PRO A 32 5.04 -25.32 -30.92
C PRO A 32 3.81 -25.65 -30.08
N LYS A 33 2.93 -24.67 -29.88
CA LYS A 33 1.70 -24.77 -29.06
C LYS A 33 1.93 -25.20 -27.60
N ARG A 34 3.16 -25.12 -27.07
CA ARG A 34 3.48 -25.35 -25.63
C ARG A 34 4.28 -24.23 -24.97
N GLY A 35 5.02 -23.41 -25.74
CA GLY A 35 5.82 -22.31 -25.21
C GLY A 35 7.31 -22.63 -25.17
N TYR A 36 7.96 -22.43 -24.02
CA TYR A 36 9.41 -22.54 -23.86
C TYR A 36 9.79 -23.63 -22.84
N GLN A 37 10.89 -24.32 -23.08
CA GLN A 37 11.43 -25.37 -22.22
C GLN A 37 12.92 -25.11 -21.97
N MET A 38 13.34 -25.11 -20.71
CA MET A 38 14.76 -25.14 -20.34
C MET A 38 15.31 -26.55 -20.63
N ILE A 39 16.45 -26.59 -21.33
CA ILE A 39 17.10 -27.85 -21.77
C ILE A 39 18.52 -28.02 -21.24
N ALA A 40 19.15 -26.93 -20.77
CA ALA A 40 20.39 -27.01 -20.01
C ALA A 40 20.13 -27.61 -18.60
N PRO A 41 21.10 -28.33 -18.01
CA PRO A 41 21.01 -28.77 -16.63
C PRO A 41 21.04 -27.56 -15.68
N VAL A 42 20.19 -27.61 -14.65
CA VAL A 42 20.15 -26.60 -13.58
C VAL A 42 20.77 -27.22 -12.33
N SER A 43 21.72 -26.51 -11.73
CA SER A 43 22.25 -26.81 -10.40
C SER A 43 21.85 -25.70 -9.45
N GLU A 44 21.37 -26.05 -8.26
CA GLU A 44 21.11 -25.09 -7.20
C GLU A 44 22.43 -24.47 -6.74
N HIS A 45 22.60 -23.16 -6.97
CA HIS A 45 23.74 -22.44 -6.41
C HIS A 45 23.44 -22.11 -4.95
N LEU A 46 23.79 -23.06 -4.06
CA LEU A 46 23.94 -22.81 -2.63
C LEU A 46 25.08 -21.79 -2.44
N ALA A 47 24.72 -20.51 -2.52
CA ALA A 47 25.66 -19.42 -2.45
C ALA A 47 26.36 -19.44 -1.08
N HIS A 48 27.62 -19.87 -1.07
CA HIS A 48 28.52 -19.53 0.02
C HIS A 48 28.60 -18.00 0.04
N ILE A 49 28.10 -17.37 1.10
CA ILE A 49 28.16 -15.91 1.24
C ILE A 49 29.58 -15.54 1.66
N GLU A 50 30.50 -15.60 0.69
CA GLU A 50 31.79 -14.97 0.78
C GLU A 50 31.58 -13.45 0.81
N LYS A 51 31.52 -12.97 2.06
CA LYS A 51 31.57 -11.57 2.50
C LYS A 51 32.11 -10.62 1.41
N PRO A 52 31.26 -9.81 0.75
CA PRO A 52 31.71 -8.96 -0.36
C PRO A 52 32.73 -7.93 0.13
N GLU A 53 33.94 -8.00 -0.44
CA GLU A 53 34.97 -7.00 -0.22
C GLU A 53 34.59 -5.68 -0.91
N LYS A 54 34.87 -4.57 -0.22
CA LYS A 54 34.41 -3.19 -0.49
C LYS A 54 34.82 -2.65 -1.88
N PRO A 55 33.88 -2.35 -2.78
CA PRO A 55 34.09 -1.42 -3.89
C PRO A 55 33.51 -0.04 -3.53
N GLU A 56 34.38 0.91 -3.23
CA GLU A 56 34.04 2.24 -2.70
C GLU A 56 33.63 3.23 -3.80
N LYS A 57 32.34 3.60 -3.89
CA LYS A 57 31.87 4.78 -4.66
C LYS A 57 30.67 5.48 -4.00
N THR A 58 30.97 6.58 -3.31
CA THR A 58 30.03 7.62 -2.85
C THR A 58 29.51 8.46 -4.03
N PHE A 59 28.24 8.91 -4.00
CA PHE A 59 27.79 10.31 -4.24
C PHE A 59 26.24 10.42 -4.27
N ALA A 60 25.67 11.27 -3.40
CA ALA A 60 24.29 11.84 -3.38
C ALA A 60 23.08 10.88 -3.53
N GLU A 61 22.03 10.87 -2.70
CA GLU A 61 21.55 11.78 -1.64
C GLU A 61 21.27 13.24 -2.05
N ASP A 62 20.14 13.44 -2.75
CA ASP A 62 19.21 14.61 -2.69
C ASP A 62 18.11 14.41 -3.78
N LEU A 63 16.82 14.75 -3.67
CA LEU A 63 15.97 15.31 -2.60
C LEU A 63 14.59 14.62 -2.60
N VAL A 64 13.92 14.58 -1.44
CA VAL A 64 12.48 14.25 -1.29
C VAL A 64 11.77 15.43 -0.63
N SER A 65 10.44 15.56 -0.82
CA SER A 65 9.60 16.68 -0.38
C SER A 65 9.78 17.93 -1.29
N GLN A 66 8.77 18.78 -1.53
CA GLN A 66 7.65 19.16 -0.66
C GLN A 66 6.30 19.29 -1.40
N ILE A 67 5.20 19.02 -0.70
CA ILE A 67 3.82 19.36 -1.12
C ILE A 67 3.25 20.35 -0.09
N PRO A 68 2.99 21.63 -0.45
CA PRO A 68 2.33 22.58 0.44
C PRO A 68 0.83 22.67 0.15
N THR A 69 0.00 22.13 1.04
CA THR A 69 -1.40 22.55 1.16
C THR A 69 -1.46 23.92 1.82
N THR A 70 -2.13 24.90 1.20
CA THR A 70 -2.69 26.09 1.87
C THR A 70 -3.92 26.55 1.08
N SER A 71 -4.89 27.17 1.76
CA SER A 71 -6.21 27.50 1.21
C SER A 71 -6.72 28.86 1.75
N ILE A 72 -7.83 29.33 1.17
CA ILE A 72 -8.72 30.42 1.64
C ILE A 72 -8.30 31.88 1.30
N LYS A 73 -9.33 32.74 1.18
CA LYS A 73 -9.38 34.24 1.20
C LYS A 73 -9.05 34.95 -0.14
N VAL A 74 -9.71 36.05 -0.56
CA VAL A 74 -10.75 37.01 -0.03
C VAL A 74 -11.75 37.25 -1.19
N THR A 75 -13.10 37.23 -1.07
CA THR A 75 -14.10 38.29 -0.67
C THR A 75 -14.13 39.56 -1.57
N GLU A 76 -15.20 40.39 -1.47
CA GLU A 76 -15.43 41.70 -2.14
C GLU A 76 -16.16 41.61 -3.52
N SER A 77 -17.20 42.40 -3.90
CA SER A 77 -18.06 43.39 -3.21
C SER A 77 -19.44 43.55 -3.90
N GLU A 78 -20.40 44.22 -3.22
CA GLU A 78 -21.49 45.09 -3.75
C GLU A 78 -22.51 44.57 -4.82
N THR A 79 -23.66 45.21 -5.11
CA THR A 79 -24.28 46.47 -4.64
C THR A 79 -25.81 46.31 -4.39
N THR A 80 -26.43 47.21 -3.63
CA THR A 80 -27.89 47.47 -3.59
C THR A 80 -28.31 48.40 -4.76
N PRO A 81 -29.62 48.58 -5.13
CA PRO A 81 -30.65 49.33 -4.38
C PRO A 81 -32.03 48.61 -4.24
N ILE A 82 -32.87 48.88 -3.21
CA ILE A 82 -33.99 49.86 -3.12
C ILE A 82 -35.05 49.63 -4.23
N GLU A 83 -36.34 49.33 -3.95
CA GLU A 83 -37.43 50.25 -3.51
C GLU A 83 -38.75 49.42 -3.33
N ASN A 84 -39.85 49.69 -2.57
CA ASN A 84 -40.34 50.77 -1.68
C ASN A 84 -41.39 50.24 -0.63
N THR A 85 -42.04 51.14 0.12
CA THR A 85 -43.41 51.09 0.70
C THR A 85 -43.73 50.12 1.86
N VAL A 86 -43.51 50.64 3.09
CA VAL A 86 -44.51 50.83 4.17
C VAL A 86 -45.60 49.76 4.41
N HIS A 87 -45.66 49.22 5.64
CA HIS A 87 -46.91 49.18 6.44
C HIS A 87 -46.67 48.97 7.95
N HIS A 88 -47.35 49.80 8.75
CA HIS A 88 -47.70 49.70 10.18
C HIS A 88 -46.65 49.36 11.27
N ALA A 89 -46.61 50.23 12.28
CA ALA A 89 -45.98 49.97 13.57
C ALA A 89 -46.93 49.26 14.54
N VAL A 90 -46.43 48.23 15.23
CA VAL A 90 -46.94 47.81 16.55
C VAL A 90 -45.76 47.34 17.40
N THR A 91 -45.59 47.90 18.59
CA THR A 91 -44.64 47.36 19.59
C THR A 91 -45.30 46.16 20.26
N SER A 92 -45.06 44.96 19.76
CA SER A 92 -45.50 43.70 20.38
C SER A 92 -44.34 43.01 21.09
N SER A 93 -44.61 42.60 22.33
CA SER A 93 -43.64 42.05 23.29
C SER A 93 -42.87 40.83 22.77
N GLU A 94 -41.59 40.80 23.11
CA GLU A 94 -40.71 39.64 23.01
C GLU A 94 -41.40 38.34 23.49
N SER A 95 -41.50 37.37 22.60
CA SER A 95 -41.87 35.99 22.94
C SER A 95 -41.01 35.01 22.13
N ILE A 96 -39.71 35.00 22.44
CA ILE A 96 -38.76 34.01 21.92
C ILE A 96 -39.20 32.64 22.41
N ASN A 97 -40.01 31.98 21.57
CA ASN A 97 -40.46 30.62 21.78
C ASN A 97 -39.24 29.69 21.67
N LYS A 98 -38.57 29.46 22.81
CA LYS A 98 -37.54 28.42 22.99
C LYS A 98 -38.17 27.03 22.90
N ARG A 99 -38.76 26.70 21.74
CA ARG A 99 -38.96 25.33 21.29
C ARG A 99 -37.57 24.71 21.26
N VAL A 100 -37.32 23.84 22.22
CA VAL A 100 -35.97 23.55 22.70
C VAL A 100 -35.03 23.10 21.59
N ASN A 101 -33.76 23.43 21.82
CA ASN A 101 -32.57 23.05 21.05
C ASN A 101 -32.33 21.52 20.98
N LEU A 102 -33.37 20.70 20.86
CA LEU A 102 -33.28 19.24 20.87
C LEU A 102 -32.65 18.73 19.57
N PHE A 103 -33.08 19.24 18.42
CA PHE A 103 -32.46 18.93 17.13
C PHE A 103 -31.04 19.51 17.00
N GLY A 104 -30.78 20.71 17.53
CA GLY A 104 -29.44 21.31 17.51
C GLY A 104 -28.46 20.62 18.48
N TRP A 105 -28.93 20.22 19.66
CA TRP A 105 -28.14 19.41 20.60
C TRP A 105 -27.91 17.99 20.08
N LEU A 106 -28.91 17.37 19.44
CA LEU A 106 -28.75 16.08 18.76
C LEU A 106 -27.76 16.17 17.59
N ALA A 107 -27.81 17.25 16.79
CA ALA A 107 -26.86 17.47 15.70
C ALA A 107 -25.44 17.72 16.21
N LEU A 108 -25.27 18.49 17.30
CA LEU A 108 -23.97 18.72 17.94
C LEU A 108 -23.43 17.44 18.59
N ALA A 109 -24.30 16.63 19.21
CA ALA A 109 -23.94 15.30 19.69
C ALA A 109 -23.50 14.40 18.55
N LEU A 110 -24.25 14.33 17.44
CA LEU A 110 -23.88 13.54 16.25
C LEU A 110 -22.54 14.00 15.67
N ALA A 111 -22.31 15.31 15.56
CA ALA A 111 -21.07 15.87 15.02
C ALA A 111 -19.83 15.54 15.86
N LEU A 112 -20.01 15.29 17.16
CA LEU A 112 -18.93 14.86 18.07
C LEU A 112 -18.82 13.32 18.17
N LEU A 113 -19.94 12.59 18.06
CA LEU A 113 -19.95 11.12 18.08
C LEU A 113 -19.49 10.49 16.76
N LEU A 114 -19.80 11.08 15.61
CA LEU A 114 -19.40 10.54 14.30
C LEU A 114 -17.88 10.34 14.19
N PRO A 115 -17.02 11.33 14.47
CA PRO A 115 -15.57 11.15 14.45
C PRO A 115 -15.08 10.05 15.41
N LEU A 116 -15.69 9.92 16.59
CA LEU A 116 -15.32 8.91 17.59
C LEU A 116 -15.73 7.50 17.16
N ILE A 117 -16.96 7.34 16.63
CA ILE A 117 -17.44 6.07 16.05
C ILE A 117 -16.56 5.67 14.88
N VAL A 118 -16.32 6.59 13.94
CA VAL A 118 -15.52 6.35 12.73
C VAL A 118 -14.10 5.93 13.11
N ASN A 119 -13.43 6.67 14.01
CA ASN A 119 -12.10 6.32 14.51
C ASN A 119 -12.03 4.93 15.15
N ASN A 120 -13.07 4.50 15.87
CA ASN A 120 -13.11 3.21 16.55
C ASN A 120 -13.68 2.05 15.69
N SER A 121 -14.32 2.36 14.55
CA SER A 121 -14.98 1.39 13.66
C SER A 121 -14.27 1.22 12.32
N TYR A 122 -13.12 1.86 12.12
CA TYR A 122 -12.22 1.50 11.03
C TYR A 122 -11.76 0.03 11.23
N PRO A 123 -11.94 -0.86 10.24
CA PRO A 123 -11.36 -2.19 10.31
C PRO A 123 -9.82 -2.11 10.31
N PRO A 124 -9.12 -3.14 10.82
CA PRO A 124 -7.68 -3.24 10.69
C PRO A 124 -7.24 -3.17 9.22
N LYS A 125 -6.04 -2.63 8.97
CA LYS A 125 -5.59 -2.07 7.68
C LYS A 125 -5.72 -2.98 6.44
N SER A 126 -5.91 -4.29 6.59
CA SER A 126 -6.43 -5.14 5.52
C SER A 126 -7.17 -6.36 6.08
N ALA A 127 -8.49 -6.40 5.90
CA ALA A 127 -9.30 -7.60 6.13
C ALA A 127 -9.08 -8.72 5.07
N ALA A 128 -8.04 -8.60 4.23
CA ALA A 128 -7.70 -9.51 3.14
C ALA A 128 -6.59 -10.51 3.49
N PHE A 129 -5.94 -10.36 4.65
CA PHE A 129 -4.88 -11.24 5.14
C PHE A 129 -5.15 -11.70 6.58
N ASN A 130 -4.77 -12.93 6.89
CA ASN A 130 -4.77 -13.52 8.23
C ASN A 130 -3.32 -13.69 8.70
N GLN A 131 -3.04 -13.42 9.98
CA GLN A 131 -1.72 -13.70 10.58
C GLN A 131 -1.57 -15.22 10.78
N ILE A 132 -0.47 -15.79 10.27
CA ILE A 132 -0.16 -17.23 10.37
C ILE A 132 0.90 -17.53 11.45
N THR A 133 1.82 -16.60 11.70
CA THR A 133 2.79 -16.67 12.81
C THR A 133 3.33 -15.26 13.12
N GLU A 134 4.05 -15.15 14.22
CA GLU A 134 4.97 -14.04 14.50
C GLU A 134 6.42 -14.58 14.56
N VAL A 135 7.41 -13.73 14.28
CA VAL A 135 8.85 -14.04 14.40
C VAL A 135 9.57 -12.77 14.86
N GLU A 136 10.21 -12.79 16.03
CA GLU A 136 10.92 -11.62 16.60
C GLU A 136 10.11 -10.30 16.58
N GLY A 137 8.81 -10.38 16.89
CA GLY A 137 7.88 -9.25 16.86
C GLY A 137 7.34 -8.87 15.47
N ILE A 138 7.77 -9.55 14.41
CA ILE A 138 7.29 -9.32 13.04
C ILE A 138 6.12 -10.25 12.72
N PRO A 139 4.92 -9.73 12.39
CA PRO A 139 3.79 -10.55 11.97
C PRO A 139 4.00 -11.09 10.56
N VAL A 140 3.75 -12.39 10.39
CA VAL A 140 3.72 -13.06 9.09
C VAL A 140 2.26 -13.30 8.71
N LEU A 141 1.86 -12.75 7.56
CA LEU A 141 0.49 -12.68 7.05
C LEU A 141 0.33 -13.55 5.80
N ALA A 142 -0.86 -14.11 5.58
CA ALA A 142 -1.20 -14.86 4.37
C ALA A 142 -2.58 -14.41 3.82
N PRO A 143 -2.80 -14.34 2.48
CA PRO A 143 -4.09 -13.94 1.92
C PRO A 143 -5.22 -14.89 2.33
N ASN A 144 -6.41 -14.36 2.62
CA ASN A 144 -7.55 -15.15 3.12
C ASN A 144 -8.02 -16.26 2.16
N ASN A 145 -7.71 -16.15 0.87
CA ASN A 145 -8.06 -17.13 -0.17
C ASN A 145 -6.90 -18.09 -0.52
N HIS A 146 -5.79 -18.06 0.23
CA HIS A 146 -4.67 -18.96 0.04
C HIS A 146 -4.90 -20.29 0.82
N PRO A 147 -4.52 -21.46 0.27
CA PRO A 147 -4.54 -22.72 1.04
C PRO A 147 -3.65 -22.67 2.29
N GLY A 148 -3.94 -23.50 3.29
CA GLY A 148 -3.26 -23.46 4.59
C GLY A 148 -1.74 -23.64 4.49
N LEU A 149 -0.98 -22.63 4.91
CA LEU A 149 0.49 -22.60 4.88
C LEU A 149 1.16 -23.32 6.08
N SER A 150 0.41 -24.03 6.92
CA SER A 150 0.92 -24.70 8.12
C SER A 150 2.09 -25.66 7.86
N ASN A 151 2.07 -26.38 6.73
CA ASN A 151 3.17 -27.27 6.32
C ASN A 151 4.47 -26.51 5.98
N TRP A 152 4.38 -25.21 5.68
CA TRP A 152 5.49 -24.34 5.31
C TRP A 152 5.92 -23.41 6.46
N GLU A 153 5.11 -23.27 7.51
CA GLU A 153 5.37 -22.43 8.68
C GLU A 153 6.80 -22.58 9.26
N PRO A 154 7.39 -23.78 9.40
CA PRO A 154 8.76 -23.91 9.91
C PRO A 154 9.83 -23.31 8.96
N MET A 155 9.64 -23.46 7.65
CA MET A 155 10.53 -22.88 6.64
C MET A 155 10.36 -21.37 6.55
N ILE A 156 9.12 -20.88 6.66
CA ILE A 156 8.83 -19.43 6.68
C ILE A 156 9.45 -18.80 7.94
N ARG A 157 9.31 -19.41 9.13
CA ARG A 157 9.98 -18.96 10.36
C ARG A 157 11.49 -18.90 10.20
N SER A 158 12.11 -19.94 9.66
CA SER A 158 13.56 -20.00 9.42
C SER A 158 14.02 -18.90 8.45
N CYS A 159 13.30 -18.70 7.35
CA CYS A 159 13.57 -17.65 6.37
C CYS A 159 13.48 -16.24 6.96
N VAL A 160 12.42 -15.95 7.73
CA VAL A 160 12.24 -14.63 8.37
C VAL A 160 13.28 -14.40 9.47
N ALA A 161 13.55 -15.40 10.32
CA ALA A 161 14.59 -15.29 11.34
C ALA A 161 15.96 -15.00 10.72
N HIS A 162 16.36 -15.76 9.70
CA HIS A 162 17.62 -15.55 8.98
C HIS A 162 17.67 -14.18 8.30
N TYR A 163 16.56 -13.70 7.71
CA TYR A 163 16.51 -12.34 7.16
C TYR A 163 16.80 -11.27 8.24
N LEU A 164 16.23 -11.44 9.44
CA LEU A 164 16.39 -10.51 10.57
C LEU A 164 17.78 -10.54 11.22
N GLU A 165 18.60 -11.59 10.98
CA GLU A 165 20.01 -11.63 11.40
C GLU A 165 20.89 -10.64 10.62
N TYR A 166 20.60 -10.44 9.32
CA TYR A 166 21.38 -9.55 8.44
C TYR A 166 20.78 -8.14 8.30
N HIS A 167 19.55 -7.92 8.76
CA HIS A 167 18.84 -6.64 8.66
C HIS A 167 18.70 -5.98 10.04
N PRO A 168 19.56 -5.00 10.39
CA PRO A 168 19.46 -4.27 11.66
C PRO A 168 18.14 -3.47 11.75
N GLU A 169 17.76 -3.05 12.96
CA GLU A 169 16.44 -2.48 13.29
C GLU A 169 15.91 -1.45 12.27
N ASN A 170 16.75 -0.56 11.76
CA ASN A 170 16.36 0.47 10.77
C ASN A 170 16.06 -0.06 9.35
N LYS A 171 16.17 -1.37 9.13
CA LYS A 171 15.87 -2.09 7.88
C LYS A 171 14.98 -3.31 8.09
N ARG A 172 14.43 -3.52 9.30
CA ARG A 172 13.51 -4.63 9.54
C ARG A 172 12.16 -4.41 8.83
N PRO A 173 11.52 -5.47 8.32
CA PRO A 173 10.19 -5.39 7.73
C PRO A 173 9.15 -5.14 8.83
N ILE A 174 8.09 -4.41 8.51
CA ILE A 174 6.98 -4.16 9.45
C ILE A 174 6.05 -5.38 9.51
N GLU A 175 5.91 -6.10 8.39
CA GLU A 175 5.12 -7.31 8.22
C GLU A 175 5.72 -8.12 7.06
N VAL A 176 5.48 -9.44 7.03
CA VAL A 176 5.92 -10.32 5.94
C VAL A 176 4.70 -11.02 5.34
N ILE A 177 4.50 -10.93 4.03
CA ILE A 177 3.40 -11.61 3.34
C ILE A 177 3.91 -12.91 2.73
N ALA A 178 3.27 -14.03 3.08
CA ALA A 178 3.52 -15.37 2.53
C ALA A 178 2.40 -15.79 1.56
N THR A 179 2.78 -16.35 0.41
CA THR A 179 1.93 -16.71 -0.74
C THR A 179 2.55 -17.86 -1.52
#